data_AF-A0A7J2QXZ1-F1
#
_entry.id   AF-A0A7J2QXZ1-F1
#
_cell.length_a   1.000
_cell.length_b   1.000
_cell.length_c   1.000
_cell.angle_alpha   90.00
_cell.angle_beta   90.00
_cell.angle_gamma   90.00
#
_symmetry.space_group_name_H-M   'P 1'
#
loop_
_entity.id
_entity.type
_entity.pdbx_description
1 polymer ?
#
loop_
_entity_poly.entity_id
_entity_poly.type
_entity_poly.pdbx_seq_one_letter_code
_entity_poly.pdbx_strand_id
1 'polypeptide(L)'
;MPINFIFIAVVSLIFSALFFIIDFYKRELPKIHISLIAGISISYFFLVILPEIAENIPEFPFELTVFDYLFVLIGFVFVHTSEKLILQRVDSKSQRRMRKLIEKEKKVEYIEDDIDDFLTKEIERENLNAIVLKDIAQALADLNKKSEKYKLRINRYKAKIQYHINKDLNNLHFFTEFSYHLLIGIIVVELLTINLIGGILFFLFAWFKAVITNRSGRKIIFTDLEIYETHENEKNMTRKYIQALSNFFGVLVGLFLDITHFEYTELFYIFYSFISGVILYTIVRGVLPEKEKGKPLYFIIGFVGFTFVIFFINILTSL
;
A
#
# COMPACT_ATOMS: atom_id res chain seq x y z
N MET A 1 20.54 -32.91 10.19
CA MET A 1 20.30 -33.09 11.64
C MET A 1 19.16 -32.18 12.01
N PRO A 2 18.17 -32.63 12.81
CA PRO A 2 17.12 -31.75 13.29
C PRO A 2 17.77 -30.57 14.01
N ILE A 3 17.42 -29.36 13.59
CA ILE A 3 17.93 -28.15 14.22
C ILE A 3 17.35 -28.11 15.64
N ASN A 4 18.17 -27.75 16.62
CA ASN A 4 17.74 -27.70 18.01
C ASN A 4 16.58 -26.70 18.15
N PHE A 5 15.45 -27.13 18.72
CA PHE A 5 14.30 -26.28 19.01
C PHE A 5 14.68 -24.97 19.72
N ILE A 6 15.58 -25.04 20.71
CA ILE A 6 16.05 -23.86 21.46
C ILE A 6 16.73 -22.87 20.52
N PHE A 7 17.50 -23.36 19.54
CA PHE A 7 18.13 -22.51 18.54
C PHE A 7 17.09 -21.83 17.64
N ILE A 8 16.09 -22.57 17.14
CA ILE A 8 14.99 -22.01 16.33
C ILE A 8 14.23 -20.93 17.11
N ALA A 9 13.92 -21.20 18.37
CA ALA A 9 13.24 -20.25 19.26
C ALA A 9 14.05 -18.96 19.44
N VAL A 10 15.35 -19.07 19.73
CA VAL A 10 16.24 -17.92 19.89
C VAL A 10 16.32 -17.09 18.61
N VAL A 11 16.53 -17.72 17.45
CA VAL A 11 16.61 -17.02 16.16
C VAL A 11 15.29 -16.32 15.83
N SER A 12 14.16 -16.99 16.02
CA SER A 12 12.81 -16.43 15.75
C SER A 12 12.47 -15.25 16.66
N LEU A 13 12.92 -15.29 17.92
CA LEU A 13 12.76 -14.17 18.87
C LEU A 13 13.64 -12.96 18.47
N ILE A 14 14.86 -13.20 17.99
CA ILE A 14 15.71 -12.13 17.44
C ILE A 14 15.03 -11.48 16.23
N PHE A 15 14.48 -12.29 15.33
CA PHE A 15 13.73 -11.82 14.17
C PHE A 15 12.51 -10.98 14.58
N SER A 16 11.76 -11.42 15.59
CA SER A 16 10.63 -10.66 16.13
C SER A 16 11.06 -9.32 16.73
N ALA A 17 12.18 -9.28 17.46
CA ALA A 17 12.72 -8.05 18.02
C ALA A 17 13.12 -7.05 16.91
N LEU A 18 13.70 -7.53 15.81
CA LEU A 18 14.05 -6.72 14.66
C LEU A 18 12.80 -6.15 13.96
N PHE A 19 11.73 -6.94 13.81
CA PHE A 19 10.43 -6.45 13.31
C PHE A 19 9.84 -5.37 14.23
N PHE A 20 9.82 -5.64 15.53
CA PHE A 20 9.32 -4.70 16.53
C PHE A 20 10.03 -3.35 16.43
N ILE A 21 11.37 -3.35 16.30
CA ILE A 21 12.15 -2.10 16.18
C ILE A 21 11.72 -1.30 14.95
N ILE A 22 11.54 -1.93 13.79
CA ILE A 22 11.10 -1.23 12.57
C ILE A 22 9.73 -0.60 12.77
N ASP A 23 8.76 -1.41 13.20
CA ASP A 23 7.37 -0.98 13.27
C ASP A 23 7.11 0.00 14.41
N PHE A 24 7.86 -0.14 15.51
CA PHE A 24 7.73 0.76 16.64
C PHE A 24 8.45 2.08 16.40
N TYR A 25 9.66 2.06 15.84
CA TYR A 25 10.43 3.28 15.72
C TYR A 25 10.15 4.10 14.47
N LYS A 26 9.55 3.55 13.38
CA LYS A 26 9.14 4.24 12.12
C LYS A 26 9.95 5.51 11.75
N ARG A 27 11.25 5.56 12.06
CA ARG A 27 12.09 6.76 11.97
C ARG A 27 12.65 6.86 10.55
N GLU A 28 13.00 8.08 10.16
CA GLU A 28 13.59 8.45 8.87
C GLU A 28 14.95 7.76 8.65
N LEU A 29 14.92 6.47 8.29
CA LEU A 29 16.05 5.75 7.72
C LEU A 29 16.46 6.41 6.38
N PRO A 30 17.72 6.27 5.94
CA PRO A 30 18.18 6.85 4.69
C PRO A 30 17.28 6.47 3.50
N LYS A 31 16.98 7.48 2.67
CA LYS A 31 16.04 7.37 1.53
C LYS A 31 16.63 6.48 0.43
N ILE A 32 16.33 5.18 0.49
CA ILE A 32 16.55 4.25 -0.63
C ILE A 32 15.51 4.56 -1.72
N HIS A 33 15.93 4.61 -2.99
CA HIS A 33 15.03 4.90 -4.09
C HIS A 33 13.99 3.77 -4.26
N ILE A 34 12.70 4.13 -4.39
CA ILE A 34 11.59 3.17 -4.45
C ILE A 34 11.73 2.17 -5.63
N SER A 35 12.31 2.62 -6.75
CA SER A 35 12.58 1.74 -7.90
C SER A 35 13.59 0.63 -7.58
N LEU A 36 14.65 0.91 -6.80
CA LEU A 36 15.64 -0.11 -6.40
C LEU A 36 14.95 -1.21 -5.60
N ILE A 37 14.15 -0.78 -4.65
CA ILE A 37 13.34 -1.63 -3.80
C ILE A 37 12.38 -2.48 -4.65
N ALA A 38 11.68 -1.89 -5.61
CA ALA A 38 10.76 -2.62 -6.47
C ALA A 38 11.46 -3.75 -7.24
N GLY A 39 12.67 -3.50 -7.74
CA GLY A 39 13.49 -4.53 -8.40
C GLY A 39 13.84 -5.70 -7.46
N ILE A 40 14.26 -5.39 -6.22
CA ILE A 40 14.53 -6.39 -5.18
C ILE A 40 13.28 -7.21 -4.87
N SER A 41 12.14 -6.54 -4.64
CA SER A 41 10.90 -7.21 -4.25
C SER A 41 10.33 -8.12 -5.34
N ILE A 42 10.38 -7.67 -6.59
CA ILE A 42 9.96 -8.49 -7.74
C ILE A 42 10.88 -9.71 -7.88
N SER A 43 12.19 -9.52 -7.78
CA SER A 43 13.15 -10.64 -7.87
C SER A 43 12.90 -11.68 -6.79
N TYR A 44 12.76 -11.24 -5.53
CA TYR A 44 12.47 -12.15 -4.43
C TYR A 44 11.16 -12.92 -4.65
N PHE A 45 10.10 -12.22 -5.05
CA PHE A 45 8.80 -12.85 -5.26
C PHE A 45 8.89 -13.98 -6.31
N PHE A 46 9.50 -13.69 -7.46
CA PHE A 46 9.54 -14.66 -8.56
C PHE A 46 10.63 -15.72 -8.44
N LEU A 47 11.74 -15.43 -7.75
CA LEU A 47 12.89 -16.35 -7.64
C LEU A 47 12.92 -17.14 -6.33
N VAL A 48 12.15 -16.73 -5.31
CA VAL A 48 12.13 -17.40 -4.00
C VAL A 48 10.72 -17.82 -3.63
N ILE A 49 9.77 -16.87 -3.52
CA ILE A 49 8.41 -17.19 -3.05
C ILE A 49 7.69 -18.13 -4.01
N LEU A 50 7.67 -17.79 -5.31
CA LEU A 50 6.87 -18.53 -6.28
C LEU A 50 7.39 -19.97 -6.49
N PRO A 51 8.71 -20.22 -6.59
CA PRO A 51 9.24 -21.58 -6.58
C PRO A 51 8.94 -22.34 -5.29
N GLU A 52 9.11 -21.73 -4.12
CA GLU A 52 8.79 -22.35 -2.83
C GLU A 52 7.33 -22.83 -2.78
N ILE A 53 6.41 -22.03 -3.32
CA ILE A 53 5.00 -22.39 -3.46
C ILE A 53 4.82 -23.56 -4.42
N ALA A 54 5.45 -23.49 -5.59
CA ALA A 54 5.29 -24.50 -6.64
C ALA A 54 5.83 -25.87 -6.21
N GLU A 55 6.90 -25.91 -5.42
CA GLU A 55 7.54 -27.15 -4.97
C GLU A 55 6.83 -27.79 -3.77
N ASN A 56 6.14 -26.99 -2.94
CA ASN A 56 5.63 -27.45 -1.65
C ASN A 56 4.12 -27.31 -1.44
N ILE A 57 3.38 -26.74 -2.39
CA ILE A 57 1.91 -26.75 -2.32
C ILE A 57 1.41 -28.21 -2.37
N PRO A 58 0.50 -28.60 -1.47
CA PRO A 58 -0.15 -29.90 -1.58
C PRO A 58 -0.97 -29.97 -2.87
N GLU A 59 -1.03 -31.13 -3.53
CA GLU A 59 -1.79 -31.36 -4.77
C GLU A 59 -3.32 -31.11 -4.62
N PHE A 60 -3.79 -30.86 -3.39
CA PHE A 60 -5.18 -30.53 -3.06
C PHE A 60 -5.51 -29.04 -3.30
N PRO A 61 -6.76 -28.70 -3.66
CA PRO A 61 -7.96 -29.53 -3.58
C PRO A 61 -8.38 -30.25 -4.86
N PHE A 62 -7.64 -30.12 -5.98
CA PHE A 62 -8.13 -30.59 -7.29
C PHE A 62 -7.13 -31.39 -8.14
N GLU A 63 -5.88 -31.63 -7.72
CA GLU A 63 -4.83 -32.29 -8.54
C GLU A 63 -4.62 -31.62 -9.92
N LEU A 64 -5.07 -30.37 -10.06
CA LEU A 64 -5.04 -29.62 -11.30
C LEU A 64 -3.99 -28.52 -11.16
N THR A 65 -2.95 -28.60 -11.99
CA THR A 65 -1.84 -27.62 -12.06
C THR A 65 -2.30 -26.18 -12.29
N VAL A 66 -3.52 -25.99 -12.82
CA VAL A 66 -4.14 -24.67 -13.00
C VAL A 66 -4.44 -23.99 -11.66
N PHE A 67 -4.59 -24.76 -10.57
CA PHE A 67 -4.93 -24.25 -9.24
C PHE A 67 -3.75 -24.11 -8.29
N ASP A 68 -2.52 -24.41 -8.71
CA ASP A 68 -1.31 -24.28 -7.88
C ASP A 68 -1.18 -22.86 -7.30
N TYR A 69 -1.58 -21.84 -8.06
CA TYR A 69 -1.53 -20.45 -7.60
C TYR A 69 -2.88 -19.88 -7.15
N LEU A 70 -3.89 -20.74 -6.89
CA LEU A 70 -5.23 -20.31 -6.51
C LEU A 70 -5.21 -19.47 -5.23
N PHE A 71 -4.49 -19.91 -4.20
CA PHE A 71 -4.43 -19.18 -2.93
C PHE A 71 -3.65 -17.87 -3.06
N VAL A 72 -2.61 -17.82 -3.91
CA VAL A 72 -1.93 -16.57 -4.29
C VAL A 72 -2.91 -15.60 -4.95
N LEU A 73 -3.72 -16.09 -5.89
CA LEU A 73 -4.74 -15.29 -6.55
C LEU A 73 -5.81 -14.80 -5.56
N ILE A 74 -6.30 -15.67 -4.66
CA ILE A 74 -7.28 -15.32 -3.63
C ILE A 74 -6.72 -14.20 -2.74
N GLY A 75 -5.47 -14.33 -2.26
CA GLY A 75 -4.82 -13.29 -1.47
C GLY A 75 -4.70 -11.96 -2.20
N PHE A 76 -4.30 -11.99 -3.46
CA PHE A 76 -4.22 -10.79 -4.30
C PHE A 76 -5.60 -10.13 -4.50
N VAL A 77 -6.61 -10.92 -4.88
CA VAL A 77 -7.98 -10.47 -5.14
C VAL A 77 -8.64 -9.95 -3.87
N PHE A 78 -8.39 -10.58 -2.72
CA PHE A 78 -8.92 -10.16 -1.43
C PHE A 78 -8.50 -8.72 -1.10
N VAL A 79 -7.20 -8.41 -1.20
CA VAL A 79 -6.71 -7.05 -0.91
C VAL A 79 -7.19 -6.05 -1.95
N HIS A 80 -7.12 -6.41 -3.24
CA HIS A 80 -7.60 -5.56 -4.32
C HIS A 80 -9.08 -5.17 -4.14
N THR A 81 -9.93 -6.16 -3.91
CA THR A 81 -11.37 -5.96 -3.77
C THR A 81 -11.68 -5.18 -2.50
N SER A 82 -10.98 -5.46 -1.39
CA SER A 82 -11.15 -4.72 -0.14
C SER A 82 -10.80 -3.23 -0.29
N GLU A 83 -9.67 -2.91 -0.93
CA GLU A 83 -9.29 -1.51 -1.23
C GLU A 83 -10.36 -0.85 -2.11
N LYS A 84 -10.79 -1.52 -3.20
CA LYS A 84 -11.79 -0.96 -4.11
C LYS A 84 -13.16 -0.76 -3.46
N LEU A 85 -13.61 -1.69 -2.63
CA LEU A 85 -14.88 -1.56 -1.91
C LEU A 85 -14.86 -0.37 -0.96
N ILE A 86 -13.76 -0.14 -0.23
CA ILE A 86 -13.61 1.04 0.62
C ILE A 86 -13.66 2.31 -0.23
N LEU A 87 -12.89 2.38 -1.32
CA LEU A 87 -12.87 3.56 -2.19
C LEU A 87 -14.23 3.86 -2.85
N GLN A 88 -15.01 2.83 -3.19
CA GLN A 88 -16.34 3.00 -3.78
C GLN A 88 -17.41 3.32 -2.74
N ARG A 89 -17.35 2.70 -1.56
CA ARG A 89 -18.33 2.88 -0.48
C ARG A 89 -18.17 4.22 0.21
N VAL A 90 -16.94 4.69 0.36
CA VAL A 90 -16.67 5.95 1.04
C VAL A 90 -17.14 7.12 0.19
N ASP A 91 -18.28 7.67 0.60
CA ASP A 91 -18.74 9.01 0.25
C ASP A 91 -19.07 9.23 -1.24
N SER A 92 -19.49 8.20 -1.98
CA SER A 92 -19.92 8.31 -3.39
C SER A 92 -20.92 9.44 -3.65
N LYS A 93 -21.83 9.70 -2.70
CA LYS A 93 -22.77 10.83 -2.72
C LYS A 93 -22.05 12.18 -2.58
N SER A 94 -21.06 12.27 -1.70
CA SER A 94 -20.24 13.47 -1.51
C SER A 94 -19.33 13.73 -2.72
N GLN A 95 -18.74 12.68 -3.30
CA GLN A 95 -17.99 12.76 -4.56
C GLN A 95 -18.87 13.28 -5.71
N ARG A 96 -20.07 12.69 -5.91
CA ARG A 96 -21.01 13.15 -6.95
C ARG A 96 -21.44 14.61 -6.75
N ARG A 97 -21.65 15.03 -5.51
CA ARG A 97 -21.98 16.44 -5.17
C ARG A 97 -20.81 17.37 -5.44
N MET A 98 -19.59 16.95 -5.12
CA MET A 98 -18.37 17.71 -5.38
C MET A 98 -18.13 17.88 -6.89
N ARG A 99 -18.24 16.82 -7.70
CA ARG A 99 -18.15 16.89 -9.16
C ARG A 99 -19.13 17.90 -9.76
N LYS A 100 -20.39 17.87 -9.31
CA LYS A 100 -21.42 18.85 -9.72
C LYS A 100 -21.10 20.29 -9.31
N LEU A 101 -20.37 20.49 -8.20
CA LEU A 101 -19.96 21.82 -7.77
C LEU A 101 -18.78 22.34 -8.59
N ILE A 102 -17.80 21.48 -8.89
CA ILE A 102 -16.69 21.79 -9.78
C ILE A 102 -17.21 22.20 -11.17
N GLU A 103 -18.16 21.44 -11.73
CA GLU A 103 -18.77 21.80 -13.02
C GLU A 103 -19.50 23.15 -12.98
N LYS A 104 -20.17 23.47 -11.86
CA LYS A 104 -20.84 24.76 -11.68
C LYS A 104 -19.87 25.91 -11.49
N GLU A 105 -18.73 25.66 -10.87
CA GLU A 105 -17.69 26.65 -10.63
C GLU A 105 -16.95 26.98 -11.92
N LYS A 106 -16.55 25.97 -12.71
CA LYS A 106 -16.03 26.16 -14.07
C LYS A 106 -16.97 26.94 -14.99
N LYS A 107 -18.28 26.72 -14.87
CA LYS A 107 -19.29 27.51 -15.62
C LYS A 107 -19.35 28.97 -15.17
N VAL A 108 -19.08 29.25 -13.90
CA VAL A 108 -19.03 30.65 -13.40
C VAL A 108 -17.75 31.32 -13.88
N GLU A 109 -16.61 30.65 -13.75
CA GLU A 109 -15.31 31.12 -14.24
C GLU A 109 -15.36 31.46 -15.74
N TYR A 110 -15.91 30.57 -16.57
CA TYR A 110 -16.10 30.84 -18.00
C TYR A 110 -16.97 32.08 -18.28
N ILE A 111 -18.00 32.35 -17.46
CA ILE A 111 -18.85 33.54 -17.63
C ILE A 111 -18.10 34.79 -17.16
N GLU A 112 -17.29 34.70 -16.11
CA GLU A 112 -16.43 35.80 -15.64
C GLU A 112 -15.44 36.18 -16.74
N ASP A 113 -14.77 35.21 -17.36
CA ASP A 113 -13.85 35.41 -18.49
C ASP A 113 -14.55 36.06 -19.70
N ASP A 114 -15.74 35.59 -20.09
CA ASP A 114 -16.52 36.15 -21.20
C ASP A 114 -16.92 37.63 -20.92
N ILE A 115 -17.25 37.96 -19.66
CA ILE A 115 -17.60 39.34 -19.27
C ILE A 115 -16.36 40.23 -19.29
N ASP A 116 -15.22 39.76 -18.81
CA ASP A 116 -13.95 40.51 -18.82
C ASP A 116 -13.48 40.78 -20.26
N ASP A 117 -13.60 39.80 -21.16
CA ASP A 117 -13.32 39.95 -22.60
C ASP A 117 -14.26 40.97 -23.25
N PHE A 118 -15.54 40.94 -22.92
CA PHE A 118 -16.53 41.90 -23.42
C PHE A 118 -16.24 43.32 -22.92
N LEU A 119 -15.97 43.48 -21.63
CA LEU A 119 -15.61 44.76 -21.03
C LEU A 119 -14.35 45.35 -21.69
N THR A 120 -13.32 44.54 -21.89
CA THR A 120 -12.07 44.96 -22.53
C THR A 120 -12.35 45.54 -23.93
N LYS A 121 -13.16 44.85 -24.75
CA LYS A 121 -13.52 45.30 -26.11
C LYS A 121 -14.37 46.57 -26.13
N GLU A 122 -15.28 46.73 -25.17
CA GLU A 122 -16.15 47.91 -25.14
C GLU A 122 -15.46 49.14 -24.53
N ILE A 123 -14.50 48.95 -23.62
CA ILE A 123 -13.60 50.01 -23.14
C ILE A 123 -12.73 50.53 -24.30
N GLU A 124 -12.16 49.63 -25.11
CA GLU A 124 -11.40 49.98 -26.32
C GLU A 124 -12.22 50.78 -27.35
N ARG A 125 -13.55 50.65 -27.33
CA ARG A 125 -14.48 51.34 -28.23
C ARG A 125 -15.06 52.64 -27.66
N GLU A 126 -14.66 53.04 -26.44
CA GLU A 126 -15.17 54.23 -25.71
C GLU A 126 -16.71 54.30 -25.57
N ASN A 127 -17.40 53.16 -25.64
CA ASN A 127 -18.85 53.13 -25.87
C ASN A 127 -19.70 52.89 -24.59
N LEU A 128 -19.06 52.90 -23.41
CA LEU A 128 -19.69 52.46 -22.17
C LEU A 128 -20.25 53.62 -21.33
N ASN A 129 -21.57 53.62 -21.13
CA ASN A 129 -22.25 54.47 -20.16
C ASN A 129 -21.98 53.98 -18.73
N ALA A 130 -21.77 54.92 -17.79
CA ALA A 130 -21.54 54.64 -16.36
C ALA A 130 -22.62 53.74 -15.71
N ILE A 131 -23.87 53.80 -16.19
CA ILE A 131 -24.94 52.93 -15.69
C ILE A 131 -24.68 51.46 -16.07
N VAL A 132 -24.28 51.21 -17.32
CA VAL A 132 -23.97 49.86 -17.81
C VAL A 132 -22.74 49.29 -17.11
N LEU A 133 -21.71 50.11 -16.90
CA LEU A 133 -20.53 49.74 -16.11
C LEU A 133 -20.89 49.33 -14.67
N LYS A 134 -21.81 50.06 -14.04
CA LYS A 134 -22.28 49.73 -12.69
C LYS A 134 -23.03 48.39 -12.66
N ASP A 135 -23.89 48.13 -13.64
CA ASP A 135 -24.64 46.88 -13.72
C ASP A 135 -23.72 45.68 -13.97
N ILE A 136 -22.72 45.81 -14.85
CA ILE A 136 -21.73 44.76 -15.11
C ILE A 136 -20.85 44.53 -13.88
N ALA A 137 -20.37 45.60 -13.23
CA ALA A 137 -19.58 45.48 -12.00
C ALA A 137 -20.36 44.76 -10.89
N GLN A 138 -21.67 45.02 -10.79
CA GLN A 138 -22.53 44.34 -9.81
C GLN A 138 -22.75 42.87 -10.18
N ALA A 139 -22.93 42.54 -11.47
CA ALA A 139 -23.00 41.16 -11.94
C ALA A 139 -21.71 40.37 -11.69
N LEU A 140 -20.54 40.97 -11.97
CA LEU A 140 -19.23 40.39 -11.66
C LEU A 140 -19.06 40.16 -10.16
N ALA A 141 -19.44 41.13 -9.32
CA ALA A 141 -19.37 40.97 -7.87
C ALA A 141 -20.24 39.79 -7.36
N ASP A 142 -21.42 39.61 -7.94
CA ASP A 142 -22.32 38.50 -7.62
C ASP A 142 -21.78 37.14 -8.10
N LEU A 143 -21.17 37.09 -9.30
CA LEU A 143 -20.50 35.91 -9.83
C LEU A 143 -19.30 35.51 -8.95
N ASN A 144 -18.45 36.47 -8.59
CA ASN A 144 -17.28 36.22 -7.76
C ASN A 144 -17.69 35.65 -6.39
N LYS A 145 -18.72 36.23 -5.77
CA LYS A 145 -19.30 35.73 -4.51
C LYS A 145 -19.86 34.31 -4.64
N LYS A 146 -20.43 33.97 -5.80
CA LYS A 146 -20.95 32.63 -6.10
C LYS A 146 -19.82 31.63 -6.35
N SER A 147 -18.77 32.04 -7.07
CA SER A 147 -17.53 31.28 -7.29
C SER A 147 -16.88 30.91 -5.95
N GLU A 148 -16.66 31.90 -5.08
CA GLU A 148 -16.14 31.69 -3.72
C GLU A 148 -17.00 30.72 -2.89
N LYS A 149 -18.32 30.86 -2.97
CA LYS A 149 -19.25 29.94 -2.30
C LYS A 149 -19.13 28.50 -2.84
N TYR A 150 -18.87 28.32 -4.13
CA TYR A 150 -18.62 26.99 -4.70
C TYR A 150 -17.27 26.44 -4.26
N LYS A 151 -16.17 27.22 -4.35
CA LYS A 151 -14.84 26.85 -3.88
C LYS A 151 -14.85 26.41 -2.42
N LEU A 152 -15.50 27.18 -1.53
CA LEU A 152 -15.67 26.81 -0.11
C LEU A 152 -16.41 25.48 0.09
N ARG A 153 -17.47 25.24 -0.68
CA ARG A 153 -18.22 23.97 -0.60
C ARG A 153 -17.43 22.80 -1.14
N ILE A 154 -16.71 22.99 -2.25
CA ILE A 154 -15.80 22.00 -2.84
C ILE A 154 -14.75 21.61 -1.80
N ASN A 155 -14.09 22.58 -1.16
CA ASN A 155 -13.10 22.34 -0.12
C ASN A 155 -13.68 21.59 1.09
N ARG A 156 -14.91 21.93 1.54
CA ARG A 156 -15.58 21.17 2.62
C ARG A 156 -15.86 19.73 2.21
N TYR A 157 -16.34 19.49 0.99
CA TYR A 157 -16.55 18.12 0.51
C TYR A 157 -15.22 17.37 0.36
N LYS A 158 -14.17 18.00 -0.17
CA LYS A 158 -12.82 17.44 -0.29
C LYS A 158 -12.30 16.99 1.07
N ALA A 159 -12.35 17.87 2.08
CA ALA A 159 -11.92 17.56 3.44
C ALA A 159 -12.74 16.41 4.06
N LYS A 160 -14.07 16.40 3.87
CA LYS A 160 -14.94 15.33 4.37
C LYS A 160 -14.62 13.99 3.73
N ILE A 161 -14.51 13.95 2.40
CA ILE A 161 -14.20 12.72 1.66
C ILE A 161 -12.82 12.22 2.07
N GLN A 162 -11.82 13.10 2.13
CA GLN A 162 -10.46 12.74 2.54
C GLN A 162 -10.41 12.20 3.97
N TYR A 163 -11.12 12.81 4.92
CA TYR A 163 -11.20 12.32 6.29
C TYR A 163 -11.77 10.90 6.38
N HIS A 164 -12.91 10.64 5.71
CA HIS A 164 -13.52 9.31 5.74
C HIS A 164 -12.68 8.26 5.01
N ILE A 165 -12.10 8.60 3.85
CA ILE A 165 -11.24 7.65 3.12
C ILE A 165 -10.01 7.31 3.95
N ASN A 166 -9.32 8.31 4.49
CA ASN A 166 -8.15 8.09 5.32
C ASN A 166 -8.50 7.26 6.56
N LYS A 167 -9.64 7.49 7.20
CA LYS A 167 -10.08 6.70 8.35
C LYS A 167 -10.28 5.23 8.00
N ASP A 168 -11.01 4.94 6.92
CA ASP A 168 -11.34 3.57 6.54
C ASP A 168 -10.12 2.84 5.95
N LEU A 169 -9.30 3.52 5.14
CA LEU A 169 -8.04 2.97 4.66
C LEU A 169 -7.06 2.74 5.82
N ASN A 170 -6.97 3.63 6.81
CA ASN A 170 -6.11 3.40 7.98
C ASN A 170 -6.57 2.19 8.81
N ASN A 171 -7.87 1.87 8.83
CA ASN A 171 -8.36 0.64 9.46
C ASN A 171 -7.98 -0.60 8.64
N LEU A 172 -8.12 -0.55 7.31
CA LEU A 172 -7.71 -1.62 6.41
C LEU A 172 -6.21 -1.88 6.50
N HIS A 173 -5.38 -0.83 6.42
CA HIS A 173 -3.93 -0.92 6.55
C HIS A 173 -3.55 -1.53 7.87
N PHE A 174 -4.16 -1.08 8.97
CA PHE A 174 -3.90 -1.69 10.27
C PHE A 174 -4.20 -3.17 10.31
N PHE A 175 -5.37 -3.59 9.80
CA PHE A 175 -5.76 -4.99 9.78
C PHE A 175 -4.84 -5.82 8.90
N THR A 176 -4.55 -5.34 7.68
CA THR A 176 -3.70 -6.04 6.71
C THR A 176 -2.24 -6.12 7.18
N GLU A 177 -1.69 -5.06 7.76
CA GLU A 177 -0.35 -5.07 8.38
C GLU A 177 -0.28 -6.00 9.58
N PHE A 178 -1.29 -5.97 10.46
CA PHE A 178 -1.37 -6.87 11.62
C PHE A 178 -1.41 -8.33 11.18
N SER A 179 -2.34 -8.70 10.28
CA SER A 179 -2.47 -10.06 9.77
C SER A 179 -1.21 -10.51 9.04
N TYR A 180 -0.60 -9.61 8.26
CA TYR A 180 0.65 -9.87 7.57
C TYR A 180 1.76 -10.20 8.57
N HIS A 181 2.05 -9.34 9.54
CA HIS A 181 3.13 -9.55 10.50
C HIS A 181 2.92 -10.77 11.40
N LEU A 182 1.67 -11.02 11.83
CA LEU A 182 1.31 -12.23 12.55
C LEU A 182 1.65 -13.48 11.73
N LEU A 183 1.21 -13.53 10.48
CA LEU A 183 1.45 -14.67 9.61
C LEU A 183 2.93 -14.84 9.25
N ILE A 184 3.67 -13.75 9.02
CA ILE A 184 5.13 -13.81 8.88
C ILE A 184 5.78 -14.45 10.11
N GLY A 185 5.33 -14.11 11.32
CA GLY A 185 5.87 -14.68 12.55
C GLY A 185 5.65 -16.19 12.64
N ILE A 186 4.44 -16.66 12.31
CA ILE A 186 4.12 -18.10 12.25
C ILE A 186 4.99 -18.78 11.18
N ILE A 187 5.04 -18.18 9.98
CA ILE A 187 5.69 -18.80 8.82
C ILE A 187 7.20 -18.93 9.01
N VAL A 188 7.84 -17.91 9.58
CA VAL A 188 9.28 -17.88 9.83
C VAL A 188 9.70 -19.06 10.71
N VAL A 189 8.94 -19.39 11.75
CA VAL A 189 9.28 -20.49 12.66
C VAL A 189 9.31 -21.80 11.90
N GLU A 190 8.24 -22.11 11.17
CA GLU A 190 8.12 -23.34 10.38
C GLU A 190 9.23 -23.45 9.31
N LEU A 191 9.50 -22.36 8.57
CA LEU A 191 10.58 -22.36 7.58
C LEU A 191 11.95 -22.55 8.22
N LEU A 192 12.20 -21.99 9.40
CA LEU A 192 13.47 -22.21 10.12
C LEU A 192 13.62 -23.67 10.58
N THR A 193 12.51 -24.35 10.88
CA THR A 193 12.48 -25.79 11.21
C THR A 193 12.77 -26.65 9.98
N ILE A 194 12.15 -26.36 8.84
CA ILE A 194 12.29 -27.13 7.59
C ILE A 194 13.65 -26.85 6.91
N ASN A 195 13.96 -25.57 6.68
CA ASN A 195 15.15 -25.11 5.97
C ASN A 195 15.63 -23.76 6.54
N LEU A 196 16.65 -23.83 7.40
CA LEU A 196 17.23 -22.66 8.06
C LEU A 196 17.53 -21.49 7.12
N ILE A 197 18.12 -21.77 5.97
CA ILE A 197 18.48 -20.75 4.99
C ILE A 197 17.21 -20.14 4.39
N GLY A 198 16.25 -20.98 4.00
CA GLY A 198 14.94 -20.54 3.50
C GLY A 198 14.23 -19.61 4.50
N GLY A 199 14.21 -19.99 5.78
CA GLY A 199 13.66 -19.16 6.86
C GLY A 199 14.39 -17.82 7.05
N ILE A 200 15.73 -17.81 6.99
CA ILE A 200 16.53 -16.58 7.07
C ILE A 200 16.26 -15.65 5.88
N LEU A 201 16.24 -16.20 4.65
CA LEU A 201 15.94 -15.46 3.42
C LEU A 201 14.54 -14.86 3.46
N PHE A 202 13.56 -15.65 3.90
CA PHE A 202 12.19 -15.22 4.05
C PHE A 202 12.03 -14.10 5.07
N PHE A 203 12.65 -14.24 6.25
CA PHE A 203 12.70 -13.19 7.23
C PHE A 203 13.32 -11.91 6.67
N LEU A 204 14.49 -12.01 6.04
CA LEU A 204 15.22 -10.86 5.50
C LEU A 204 14.36 -10.11 4.48
N PHE A 205 13.67 -10.81 3.59
CA PHE A 205 12.73 -10.19 2.68
C PHE A 205 11.55 -9.53 3.40
N ALA A 206 10.89 -10.25 4.32
CA ALA A 206 9.72 -9.73 5.02
C ALA A 206 10.07 -8.48 5.84
N TRP A 207 11.27 -8.48 6.44
CA TRP A 207 11.88 -7.37 7.17
C TRP A 207 12.16 -6.19 6.23
N PHE A 208 12.79 -6.41 5.07
CA PHE A 208 12.96 -5.38 4.06
C PHE A 208 11.61 -4.80 3.62
N LYS A 209 10.62 -5.64 3.32
CA LYS A 209 9.26 -5.21 2.97
C LYS A 209 8.68 -4.31 4.06
N ALA A 210 8.78 -4.68 5.33
CA ALA A 210 8.28 -3.84 6.43
C ALA A 210 9.00 -2.48 6.50
N VAL A 211 10.32 -2.45 6.29
CA VAL A 211 11.08 -1.20 6.16
C VAL A 211 10.57 -0.32 5.02
N ILE A 212 10.14 -0.92 3.91
CA ILE A 212 9.67 -0.24 2.70
C ILE A 212 8.23 0.27 2.85
N THR A 213 7.32 -0.58 3.32
CA THR A 213 5.90 -0.23 3.48
C THR A 213 5.76 0.98 4.41
N ASN A 214 6.54 1.03 5.48
CA ASN A 214 6.61 2.17 6.39
C ASN A 214 7.17 3.48 5.75
N ARG A 215 7.60 3.46 4.48
CA ARG A 215 8.13 4.64 3.73
C ARG A 215 7.19 5.16 2.62
N SER A 216 6.16 4.42 2.23
CA SER A 216 5.29 4.81 1.11
C SER A 216 4.50 6.08 1.45
N GLY A 217 4.91 7.21 0.87
CA GLY A 217 4.26 8.52 1.05
C GLY A 217 2.89 8.65 0.35
N ARG A 218 2.35 9.88 0.35
CA ARG A 218 0.98 10.20 -0.11
C ARG A 218 0.62 9.51 -1.44
N LYS A 219 -0.41 8.66 -1.42
CA LYS A 219 -0.93 7.96 -2.60
C LYS A 219 -2.08 8.77 -3.20
N ILE A 220 -2.10 8.95 -4.52
CA ILE A 220 -3.21 9.63 -5.18
C ILE A 220 -4.38 8.64 -5.29
N ILE A 221 -5.53 8.98 -4.72
CA ILE A 221 -6.72 8.12 -4.72
C ILE A 221 -7.66 8.52 -5.85
N PHE A 222 -8.02 9.80 -5.91
CA PHE A 222 -8.89 10.36 -6.94
C PHE A 222 -8.20 11.54 -7.60
N THR A 223 -7.67 11.31 -8.80
CA THR A 223 -6.95 12.32 -9.58
C THR A 223 -7.87 13.48 -9.99
N ASP A 224 -9.14 13.21 -10.29
CA ASP A 224 -10.14 14.21 -10.70
C ASP A 224 -10.61 15.12 -9.56
N LEU A 225 -10.50 14.65 -8.31
CA LEU A 225 -10.90 15.38 -7.12
C LEU A 225 -9.72 15.88 -6.28
N GLU A 226 -8.49 15.59 -6.74
CA GLU A 226 -7.24 15.84 -6.01
C GLU A 226 -7.27 15.31 -4.58
N ILE A 227 -7.81 14.10 -4.39
CA ILE A 227 -7.89 13.46 -3.08
C ILE A 227 -6.70 12.53 -2.94
N TYR A 228 -5.92 12.82 -1.90
CA TYR A 228 -4.70 12.09 -1.58
C TYR A 228 -4.91 11.31 -0.29
N GLU A 229 -4.44 10.07 -0.30
CA GLU A 229 -4.21 9.32 0.91
C GLU A 229 -3.05 9.98 1.62
N THR A 230 -3.29 10.41 2.84
CA THR A 230 -2.21 10.86 3.71
C THR A 230 -1.98 9.77 4.73
N HIS A 231 -0.84 9.09 4.62
CA HIS A 231 -0.32 8.31 5.74
C HIS A 231 0.01 9.28 6.87
N GLU A 232 -0.96 9.51 7.76
CA GLU A 232 -0.66 10.08 9.06
C GLU A 232 -0.04 8.99 9.91
N ASN A 233 1.03 9.32 10.66
CA ASN A 233 1.55 8.44 11.68
C ASN A 233 0.40 8.05 12.62
N GLU A 234 0.27 6.75 12.91
CA GLU A 234 -0.77 6.24 13.82
C GLU A 234 -0.64 6.95 15.16
N LYS A 235 -1.57 7.87 15.44
CA LYS A 235 -1.58 8.67 16.68
C LYS A 235 -1.98 7.83 17.88
N ASN A 236 -2.69 6.72 17.66
CA ASN A 236 -3.11 5.82 18.73
C ASN A 236 -1.97 4.88 19.12
N MET A 237 -1.37 5.17 20.29
CA MET A 237 -0.27 4.37 20.85
C MET A 237 -0.65 2.89 21.03
N THR A 238 -1.89 2.58 21.39
CA THR A 238 -2.35 1.19 21.56
C THR A 238 -2.29 0.43 20.24
N ARG A 239 -2.77 1.03 19.15
CA ARG A 239 -2.72 0.40 17.82
C ARG A 239 -1.27 0.20 17.38
N LYS A 240 -0.39 1.17 17.67
CA LYS A 240 1.04 1.06 17.39
C LYS A 240 1.70 -0.12 18.10
N TYR A 241 1.42 -0.33 19.39
CA TYR A 241 1.93 -1.49 20.13
C TYR A 241 1.36 -2.81 19.60
N ILE A 242 0.05 -2.87 19.33
CA ILE A 242 -0.59 -4.06 18.77
C ILE A 242 0.04 -4.46 17.44
N GLN A 243 0.31 -3.48 16.56
CA GLN A 243 1.01 -3.73 15.30
C GLN A 243 2.43 -4.22 15.53
N ALA A 244 3.23 -3.53 16.33
CA ALA A 244 4.63 -3.90 16.54
C ALA A 244 4.80 -5.27 17.22
N LEU A 245 3.85 -5.68 18.07
CA LEU A 245 3.86 -6.97 18.75
C LEU A 245 3.25 -8.12 17.93
N SER A 246 2.55 -7.82 16.82
CA SER A 246 1.87 -8.85 16.02
C SER A 246 2.81 -9.95 15.53
N ASN A 247 4.01 -9.59 15.09
CA ASN A 247 5.02 -10.58 14.67
C ASN A 247 5.49 -11.47 15.82
N PHE A 248 5.68 -10.88 17.00
CA PHE A 248 6.04 -11.63 18.21
C PHE A 248 4.94 -12.64 18.59
N PHE A 249 3.67 -12.23 18.55
CA PHE A 249 2.55 -13.14 18.74
C PHE A 249 2.54 -14.26 17.70
N GLY A 250 2.83 -13.93 16.43
CA GLY A 250 2.99 -14.92 15.38
C GLY A 250 4.07 -15.96 15.67
N VAL A 251 5.26 -15.52 16.10
CA VAL A 251 6.35 -16.42 16.49
C VAL A 251 5.98 -17.29 17.68
N LEU A 252 5.30 -16.75 18.70
CA LEU A 252 4.82 -17.56 19.81
C LEU A 252 3.83 -18.64 19.37
N VAL A 253 2.92 -18.31 18.45
CA VAL A 253 1.99 -19.29 17.87
C VAL A 253 2.77 -20.35 17.08
N GLY A 254 3.71 -19.95 16.22
CA GLY A 254 4.55 -20.88 15.46
C GLY A 254 5.34 -21.84 16.36
N LEU A 255 6.01 -21.33 17.39
CA LEU A 255 6.75 -22.15 18.36
C LEU A 255 5.83 -23.11 19.13
N PHE A 256 4.62 -22.67 19.47
CA PHE A 256 3.63 -23.52 20.12
C PHE A 256 3.17 -24.67 19.20
N LEU A 257 2.95 -24.40 17.92
CA LEU A 257 2.57 -25.43 16.95
C LEU A 257 3.69 -26.45 16.74
N ASP A 258 4.93 -25.98 16.65
CA ASP A 258 6.14 -26.83 16.55
C ASP A 258 6.32 -27.72 17.79
N ILE A 259 6.20 -27.16 19.01
CA ILE A 259 6.27 -27.95 20.26
C ILE A 259 5.19 -29.02 20.32
N THR A 260 3.96 -28.69 19.91
CA THR A 260 2.84 -29.63 19.97
C THR A 260 2.89 -30.68 18.85
N HIS A 261 3.88 -30.61 17.95
CA HIS A 261 3.99 -31.47 16.77
C HIS A 261 2.67 -31.50 15.97
N PHE A 262 2.00 -30.36 15.89
CA PHE A 262 0.77 -30.26 15.13
C PHE A 262 1.13 -30.44 13.65
N GLU A 263 0.51 -31.40 12.96
CA GLU A 263 0.74 -31.61 11.52
C GLU A 263 -0.17 -30.68 10.72
N TYR A 264 0.34 -29.50 10.36
CA TYR A 264 -0.41 -28.48 9.61
C TYR A 264 0.29 -28.02 8.33
N THR A 265 1.20 -28.83 7.78
CA THR A 265 2.00 -28.50 6.60
C THR A 265 1.16 -28.02 5.42
N GLU A 266 0.03 -28.68 5.14
CA GLU A 266 -0.89 -28.25 4.07
C GLU A 266 -1.50 -26.86 4.36
N LEU A 267 -2.01 -26.67 5.56
CA LEU A 267 -2.59 -25.40 6.00
C LEU A 267 -1.55 -24.27 6.01
N PHE A 268 -0.31 -24.60 6.38
CA PHE A 268 0.83 -23.71 6.32
C PHE A 268 1.06 -23.23 4.89
N TYR A 269 1.18 -24.12 3.91
CA TYR A 269 1.41 -23.71 2.51
C TYR A 269 0.21 -22.98 1.89
N ILE A 270 -1.02 -23.28 2.33
CA ILE A 270 -2.21 -22.49 1.98
C ILE A 270 -2.08 -21.05 2.50
N PHE A 271 -1.73 -20.85 3.77
CA PHE A 271 -1.53 -19.52 4.35
C PHE A 271 -0.33 -18.80 3.75
N TYR A 272 0.78 -19.51 3.52
CA TYR A 272 1.97 -19.00 2.86
C TYR A 272 1.62 -18.46 1.47
N SER A 273 0.85 -19.22 0.69
CA SER A 273 0.41 -18.85 -0.65
C SER A 273 -0.56 -17.67 -0.63
N PHE A 274 -1.53 -17.68 0.28
CA PHE A 274 -2.42 -16.53 0.48
C PHE A 274 -1.65 -15.26 0.81
N ILE A 275 -0.70 -15.31 1.75
CA ILE A 275 0.12 -14.16 2.14
C ILE A 275 1.03 -13.70 1.02
N SER A 276 1.55 -14.63 0.23
CA SER A 276 2.31 -14.32 -0.98
C SER A 276 1.46 -13.53 -1.98
N GLY A 277 0.18 -13.86 -2.14
CA GLY A 277 -0.78 -13.06 -2.90
C GLY A 277 -0.95 -11.63 -2.37
N VAL A 278 -1.08 -11.48 -1.05
CA VAL A 278 -1.16 -10.18 -0.35
C VAL A 278 0.12 -9.37 -0.58
N ILE A 279 1.30 -10.00 -0.48
CA ILE A 279 2.60 -9.39 -0.74
C ILE A 279 2.68 -8.92 -2.19
N LEU A 280 2.31 -9.77 -3.16
CA LEU A 280 2.34 -9.43 -4.58
C LEU A 280 1.49 -8.21 -4.88
N TYR A 281 0.26 -8.16 -4.35
CA TYR A 281 -0.60 -6.99 -4.49
C TYR A 281 0.07 -5.73 -3.93
N THR A 282 0.66 -5.85 -2.74
CA THR A 282 1.37 -4.74 -2.08
C THR A 282 2.57 -4.27 -2.90
N ILE A 283 3.34 -5.19 -3.51
CA ILE A 283 4.46 -4.86 -4.39
C ILE A 283 3.94 -4.08 -5.61
N VAL A 284 2.96 -4.63 -6.32
CA VAL A 284 2.41 -4.03 -7.55
C VAL A 284 1.80 -2.66 -7.27
N ARG A 285 1.08 -2.51 -6.15
CA ARG A 285 0.31 -1.30 -5.85
C ARG A 285 1.10 -0.23 -5.09
N GLY A 286 2.01 -0.63 -4.21
CA GLY A 286 2.67 0.25 -3.25
C GLY A 286 4.17 0.41 -3.45
N VAL A 287 4.82 -0.55 -4.12
CA VAL A 287 6.28 -0.56 -4.28
C VAL A 287 6.68 -0.22 -5.71
N LEU A 288 5.94 -0.72 -6.70
CA LEU A 288 6.22 -0.40 -8.10
C LEU A 288 5.90 1.08 -8.37
N PRO A 289 6.88 1.89 -8.80
CA PRO A 289 6.66 3.32 -8.99
C PRO A 289 5.64 3.60 -10.11
N GLU A 290 4.68 4.46 -9.82
CA GLU A 290 3.67 4.86 -10.80
C GLU A 290 4.21 5.93 -11.78
N LYS A 291 3.91 5.74 -13.08
CA LYS A 291 4.16 6.71 -14.16
C LYS A 291 5.63 7.18 -14.19
N GLU A 292 5.84 8.48 -14.36
CA GLU A 292 7.14 9.14 -14.54
C GLU A 292 8.02 9.15 -13.27
N LYS A 293 7.50 8.70 -12.12
CA LYS A 293 8.29 8.64 -10.87
C LYS A 293 9.28 7.48 -10.85
N GLY A 294 9.16 6.53 -11.77
CA GLY A 294 10.06 5.39 -11.87
C GLY A 294 11.42 5.76 -12.44
N LYS A 295 12.49 5.26 -11.83
CA LYS A 295 13.85 5.31 -12.39
C LYS A 295 14.27 3.90 -12.83
N PRO A 296 14.20 3.58 -14.14
CA PRO A 296 14.45 2.23 -14.65
C PRO A 296 15.81 1.66 -14.24
N LEU A 297 16.86 2.48 -14.25
CA LEU A 297 18.20 2.03 -13.90
C LEU A 297 18.29 1.50 -12.46
N TYR A 298 17.69 2.20 -11.49
CA TYR A 298 17.64 1.72 -10.11
C TYR A 298 16.83 0.42 -10.00
N PHE A 299 15.73 0.29 -10.74
CA PHE A 299 14.96 -0.96 -10.78
C PHE A 299 15.82 -2.14 -11.26
N ILE A 300 16.53 -1.96 -12.37
CA ILE A 300 17.41 -2.99 -12.94
C ILE A 300 18.54 -3.35 -11.97
N ILE A 301 19.18 -2.36 -11.34
CA ILE A 301 20.23 -2.60 -10.34
C ILE A 301 19.68 -3.43 -9.17
N GLY A 302 18.47 -3.11 -8.69
CA GLY A 302 17.85 -3.85 -7.60
C GLY A 302 17.49 -5.28 -8.00
N PHE A 303 16.95 -5.44 -9.21
CA PHE A 303 16.57 -6.74 -9.76
C PHE A 303 17.79 -7.66 -9.95
N VAL A 304 18.77 -7.18 -10.72
CA VAL A 304 19.99 -7.93 -11.05
C VAL A 304 20.82 -8.17 -9.79
N GLY A 305 21.00 -7.14 -8.96
CA GLY A 305 21.77 -7.24 -7.72
C GLY A 305 21.19 -8.28 -6.77
N PHE A 306 19.86 -8.29 -6.57
CA PHE A 306 19.24 -9.27 -5.70
C PHE A 306 19.22 -10.68 -6.30
N THR A 307 19.09 -10.80 -7.62
CA THR A 307 19.24 -12.08 -8.33
C THR A 307 20.62 -12.69 -8.08
N PHE A 308 21.69 -11.88 -8.15
CA PHE A 308 23.04 -12.35 -7.81
C PHE A 308 23.18 -12.76 -6.34
N VAL A 309 22.52 -12.04 -5.42
CA VAL A 309 22.50 -12.43 -4.00
C VAL A 309 21.85 -13.80 -3.82
N ILE A 310 20.67 -14.04 -4.43
CA ILE A 310 20.01 -15.34 -4.37
C ILE A 310 20.88 -16.43 -4.98
N PHE A 311 21.46 -16.17 -6.16
CA PHE A 311 22.33 -17.12 -6.85
C PHE A 311 23.54 -17.51 -5.99
N PHE A 312 24.20 -16.52 -5.37
CA PHE A 312 25.36 -16.76 -4.51
C PHE A 312 24.99 -17.53 -3.25
N ILE A 313 23.84 -17.20 -2.63
CA ILE A 313 23.34 -17.95 -1.47
C ILE A 313 23.05 -19.39 -1.86
N ASN A 314 22.36 -19.63 -2.99
CA ASN A 314 22.05 -20.97 -3.46
C ASN A 314 23.33 -21.81 -3.71
N ILE A 315 24.36 -21.23 -4.34
CA ILE A 315 25.66 -21.89 -4.50
C ILE A 315 26.26 -22.28 -3.15
N LEU A 316 26.31 -21.33 -2.20
CA LEU A 316 26.91 -21.59 -0.88
C LEU A 316 26.16 -22.65 -0.08
N THR A 317 24.88 -22.86 -0.36
CA THR A 317 24.03 -23.79 0.39
C THR A 317 23.83 -25.13 -0.31
N SER A 318 24.16 -25.21 -1.60
CA SER A 318 24.18 -26.46 -2.38
C SER A 318 25.55 -27.14 -2.37
N LEU A 319 26.59 -26.46 -1.88
CA LEU A 319 27.93 -26.98 -1.55
C LEU A 319 27.95 -27.65 -0.17
#